data_AF-A0A7V7JJM7-F1
#
_entry.id   AF-A0A7V7JJM7-F1
#
_cell.length_a   1.000
_cell.length_b   1.000
_cell.length_c   1.000
_cell.angle_alpha   90.00
_cell.angle_beta   90.00
_cell.angle_gamma   90.00
#
_symmetry.space_group_name_H-M   'P 1'
#
loop_
_entity.id
_entity.type
_entity.pdbx_description
1 polymer ?
#
loop_
_entity_poly.entity_id
_entity_poly.type
_entity_poly.pdbx_seq_one_letter_code
_entity_poly.pdbx_strand_id
1 'polypeptide(L)'
;MGKDTGISWAGDATRSGASLNFWMGCTKLGTPGAGVDASGCAHCYAEASMEPKFGKEQRMWGAAGVRKMVQAGWTEPEKWNRAAEAEGRRYRVFVHSVADTFDNHHTIKTRWRKALWDTVEKFGSMDGWLDFLLLTKRPHMIDHEKYGVPASWKGVWPANCWIGATVEHQDAVFRIKELLDRTEGAPVRFLSCEPLLGPLDIRDHLGPDKINWVIAAGESGKGARLMELDWVRGLRDQCRDAGIAFFYKQPGDALEKTLDLRRDLLFRHDDDDITTKRKVWLLDDKVHWEWPSFAPPKRGPRPKSDAVMTPAERSRRHDVQERGKGLPEVIRTEVAWTAVDVVAKFQKIAADWKDPGVTDHILDVLSAEIRFWLRYRRDLPKAPTKDELKPPPKT
;
A
#
# COMPACT_ATOMS: atom_id res chain seq x y z
N MET A 1 1.30 -12.42 -10.00
CA MET A 1 2.05 -13.02 -8.88
C MET A 1 3.50 -13.10 -9.31
N GLY A 2 4.46 -12.83 -8.42
CA GLY A 2 5.87 -12.85 -8.80
C GLY A 2 6.76 -12.00 -7.89
N LYS A 3 8.06 -12.04 -8.17
CA LYS A 3 9.11 -11.25 -7.49
C LYS A 3 9.00 -9.74 -7.80
N ASP A 4 8.23 -9.37 -8.83
CA ASP A 4 8.05 -8.00 -9.31
C ASP A 4 6.58 -7.59 -9.40
N THR A 5 5.96 -7.39 -8.23
CA THR A 5 4.60 -6.86 -8.16
C THR A 5 4.59 -5.35 -7.99
N GLY A 6 3.49 -4.71 -8.39
CA GLY A 6 3.22 -3.29 -8.14
C GLY A 6 2.89 -2.95 -6.68
N ILE A 7 3.12 -3.88 -5.74
CA ILE A 7 2.88 -3.70 -4.31
C ILE A 7 4.11 -3.04 -3.68
N SER A 8 4.20 -1.72 -3.82
CA SER A 8 5.41 -0.95 -3.46
C SER A 8 5.81 -1.08 -1.98
N TRP A 9 4.87 -1.22 -1.05
CA TRP A 9 5.16 -1.39 0.38
C TRP A 9 5.80 -2.74 0.74
N ALA A 10 5.73 -3.75 -0.15
CA ALA A 10 6.45 -5.01 0.00
C ALA A 10 7.85 -4.98 -0.68
N GLY A 11 8.18 -3.87 -1.34
CA GLY A 11 9.49 -3.61 -1.93
C GLY A 11 10.25 -2.56 -1.14
N ASP A 12 11.29 -2.03 -1.75
CA ASP A 12 11.97 -0.79 -1.35
C ASP A 12 12.44 -0.03 -2.60
N ALA A 13 13.22 1.02 -2.40
CA ALA A 13 13.76 1.85 -3.47
C ALA A 13 14.54 1.05 -4.53
N THR A 14 15.14 -0.09 -4.16
CA THR A 14 16.01 -0.88 -5.04
C THR A 14 15.38 -2.18 -5.53
N ARG A 15 14.24 -2.63 -4.95
CA ARG A 15 13.60 -3.92 -5.28
C ARG A 15 12.08 -3.85 -5.29
N SER A 16 11.47 -4.61 -6.21
CA SER A 16 10.01 -4.68 -6.34
C SER A 16 9.40 -5.45 -5.20
N GLY A 17 8.15 -5.15 -4.89
CA GLY A 17 7.42 -5.93 -3.91
C GLY A 17 7.20 -7.35 -4.40
N ALA A 18 7.36 -8.33 -3.52
CA ALA A 18 6.88 -9.68 -3.78
C ALA A 18 5.47 -9.83 -3.22
N SER A 19 4.62 -10.54 -3.97
CA SER A 19 3.37 -11.03 -3.41
C SER A 19 3.20 -12.52 -3.64
N LEU A 20 2.79 -13.19 -2.57
CA LEU A 20 2.57 -14.62 -2.48
C LEU A 20 1.09 -14.90 -2.24
N ASN A 21 0.53 -15.89 -2.91
CA ASN A 21 -0.85 -16.33 -2.67
C ASN A 21 -0.84 -17.85 -2.54
N PHE A 22 -1.53 -18.40 -1.55
CA PHE A 22 -1.75 -19.85 -1.40
C PHE A 22 -3.08 -20.29 -2.04
N TRP A 23 -4.03 -19.36 -2.08
CA TRP A 23 -5.24 -19.43 -2.87
C TRP A 23 -5.59 -18.06 -3.43
N MET A 24 -6.59 -18.02 -4.30
CA MET A 24 -7.17 -16.81 -4.84
C MET A 24 -8.69 -16.82 -4.70
N GLY A 25 -9.26 -15.61 -4.62
CA GLY A 25 -10.64 -15.39 -4.29
C GLY A 25 -10.84 -15.10 -2.80
N CYS A 26 -11.88 -14.33 -2.48
CA CYS A 26 -12.34 -14.16 -1.11
C CYS A 26 -13.85 -13.91 -1.04
N THR A 27 -14.42 -14.11 0.14
CA THR A 27 -15.80 -13.67 0.42
C THR A 27 -15.81 -12.15 0.52
N LYS A 28 -16.75 -11.45 -0.14
CA LYS A 28 -16.87 -10.00 -0.02
C LYS A 28 -17.44 -9.63 1.34
N LEU A 29 -16.96 -8.52 1.92
CA LEU A 29 -17.52 -7.96 3.15
C LEU A 29 -18.17 -6.61 2.84
N GLY A 30 -19.29 -6.35 3.50
CA GLY A 30 -19.95 -5.05 3.47
C GLY A 30 -19.46 -4.13 4.57
N THR A 31 -19.75 -2.84 4.39
CA THR A 31 -19.71 -1.86 5.46
C THR A 31 -20.88 -2.18 6.41
N PRO A 32 -20.67 -2.26 7.73
CA PRO A 32 -21.76 -2.44 8.68
C PRO A 32 -22.89 -1.42 8.42
N GLY A 33 -24.13 -1.90 8.30
CA GLY A 33 -25.29 -1.04 8.04
C GLY A 33 -25.47 -0.54 6.60
N ALA A 34 -24.46 -0.64 5.72
CA ALA A 34 -24.52 -0.11 4.34
C ALA A 34 -24.24 -1.16 3.24
N GLY A 35 -23.83 -2.38 3.61
CA GLY A 35 -23.68 -3.49 2.67
C GLY A 35 -22.40 -3.43 1.82
N VAL A 36 -22.33 -4.29 0.80
CA VAL A 36 -21.10 -4.48 -0.03
C VAL A 36 -20.82 -3.30 -0.94
N ASP A 37 -21.85 -2.63 -1.44
CA ASP A 37 -21.69 -1.54 -2.42
C ASP A 37 -21.07 -0.29 -1.81
N ALA A 38 -21.23 -0.10 -0.50
CA ALA A 38 -20.57 0.97 0.25
C ALA A 38 -19.16 0.62 0.74
N SER A 39 -18.69 -0.62 0.53
CA SER A 39 -17.43 -1.10 1.14
C SER A 39 -16.25 -1.06 0.18
N GLY A 40 -15.05 -1.33 0.70
CA GLY A 40 -13.85 -1.56 -0.12
C GLY A 40 -13.91 -2.82 -0.98
N CYS A 41 -15.01 -3.59 -0.96
CA CYS A 41 -15.22 -4.76 -1.84
C CYS A 41 -16.11 -4.46 -3.05
N ALA A 42 -16.73 -3.27 -3.13
CA ALA A 42 -17.60 -2.86 -4.23
C ALA A 42 -16.88 -2.93 -5.59
N HIS A 43 -15.69 -2.32 -5.69
CA HIS A 43 -14.89 -2.25 -6.92
C HIS A 43 -13.60 -3.05 -6.81
N CYS A 44 -13.72 -4.32 -6.41
CA CYS A 44 -12.56 -5.17 -6.13
C CYS A 44 -11.66 -5.37 -7.36
N TYR A 45 -10.46 -4.76 -7.35
CA TYR A 45 -9.49 -4.91 -8.44
C TYR A 45 -9.09 -6.38 -8.67
N ALA A 46 -9.00 -7.17 -7.59
CA ALA A 46 -8.56 -8.55 -7.68
C ALA A 46 -9.58 -9.41 -8.44
N GLU A 47 -10.88 -9.25 -8.13
CA GLU A 47 -11.97 -9.88 -8.88
C GLU A 47 -11.95 -9.44 -10.36
N ALA A 48 -11.94 -8.12 -10.60
CA ALA A 48 -11.99 -7.56 -11.95
C ALA A 48 -10.78 -7.94 -12.82
N SER A 49 -9.59 -8.12 -12.22
CA SER A 49 -8.36 -8.42 -12.96
C SER A 49 -8.04 -9.91 -13.07
N MET A 50 -8.63 -10.74 -12.21
CA MET A 50 -8.35 -12.17 -12.18
C MET A 50 -9.47 -13.02 -12.77
N GLU A 51 -10.75 -12.75 -12.48
CA GLU A 51 -11.84 -13.58 -13.01
C GLU A 51 -11.85 -13.68 -14.54
N PRO A 52 -11.60 -12.60 -15.32
CA PRO A 52 -11.56 -12.70 -16.78
C PRO A 52 -10.44 -13.59 -17.33
N LYS A 53 -9.43 -13.93 -16.52
CA LYS A 53 -8.34 -14.84 -16.92
C LYS A 53 -8.77 -16.31 -16.83
N PHE A 54 -9.95 -16.58 -16.30
CA PHE A 54 -10.55 -17.91 -16.20
C PHE A 54 -11.85 -17.94 -17.00
N GLY A 55 -12.35 -19.14 -17.28
CA GLY A 55 -13.63 -19.29 -17.98
C GLY A 55 -14.78 -18.63 -17.20
N LYS A 56 -15.81 -18.16 -17.90
CA LYS A 56 -16.95 -17.40 -17.34
C LYS A 56 -17.67 -18.10 -16.17
N GLU A 57 -17.53 -19.43 -16.06
CA GLU A 57 -18.14 -20.25 -15.00
C GLU A 57 -17.28 -20.33 -13.73
N GLN A 58 -16.01 -19.91 -13.77
CA GLN A 58 -15.09 -19.96 -12.63
C GLN A 58 -15.12 -18.66 -11.82
N ARG A 59 -16.21 -18.48 -11.06
CA ARG A 59 -16.31 -17.38 -10.09
C ARG A 59 -15.51 -17.71 -8.83
N MET A 60 -14.61 -16.81 -8.42
CA MET A 60 -13.74 -17.00 -7.26
C MET A 60 -14.01 -15.99 -6.15
N TRP A 61 -14.70 -14.89 -6.40
CA TRP A 61 -15.07 -13.91 -5.36
C TRP A 61 -16.55 -13.95 -5.01
N GLY A 62 -16.86 -13.58 -3.76
CA GLY A 62 -18.21 -13.61 -3.21
C GLY A 62 -18.59 -14.95 -2.57
N ALA A 63 -19.77 -14.98 -1.96
CA ALA A 63 -20.25 -16.12 -1.15
C ALA A 63 -20.48 -17.40 -1.97
N ALA A 64 -20.82 -17.27 -3.25
CA ALA A 64 -20.99 -18.42 -4.15
C ALA A 64 -19.70 -18.80 -4.90
N GLY A 65 -18.61 -18.05 -4.73
CA GLY A 65 -17.37 -18.28 -5.46
C GLY A 65 -16.59 -19.49 -4.93
N VAL A 66 -15.91 -20.21 -5.80
CA VAL A 66 -15.04 -21.33 -5.43
C VAL A 66 -13.59 -20.86 -5.41
N ARG A 67 -12.97 -20.86 -4.23
CA ARG A 67 -11.56 -20.45 -4.07
C ARG A 67 -10.64 -21.42 -4.80
N LYS A 68 -9.63 -20.89 -5.48
CA LYS A 68 -8.71 -21.65 -6.32
C LYS A 68 -7.31 -21.68 -5.72
N MET A 69 -6.67 -22.84 -5.69
CA MET A 69 -5.30 -23.00 -5.20
C MET A 69 -4.32 -22.24 -6.10
N VAL A 70 -3.29 -21.65 -5.49
CA VAL A 70 -2.20 -21.00 -6.19
C VAL A 70 -0.89 -21.73 -5.93
N GLN A 71 -0.29 -22.29 -6.98
CA GLN A 71 0.93 -23.12 -6.88
C GLN A 71 2.13 -22.33 -6.35
N ALA A 72 2.27 -21.07 -6.75
CA ALA A 72 3.39 -20.21 -6.36
C ALA A 72 3.56 -20.07 -4.83
N GLY A 73 2.46 -20.14 -4.07
CA GLY A 73 2.47 -20.16 -2.60
C GLY A 73 3.39 -21.22 -2.00
N TRP A 74 3.54 -22.34 -2.70
CA TRP A 74 4.26 -23.52 -2.23
C TRP A 74 5.70 -23.58 -2.72
N THR A 75 6.01 -22.96 -3.85
CA THR A 75 7.27 -23.17 -4.58
C THR A 75 8.22 -21.97 -4.52
N GLU A 76 7.70 -20.75 -4.41
CA GLU A 76 8.50 -19.53 -4.46
C GLU A 76 9.23 -19.14 -3.16
N PRO A 77 8.70 -19.39 -1.95
CA PRO A 77 9.30 -18.86 -0.71
C PRO A 77 10.78 -19.24 -0.54
N GLU A 78 11.18 -20.49 -0.80
CA GLU A 78 12.58 -20.89 -0.65
C GLU A 78 13.52 -20.15 -1.61
N LYS A 79 13.09 -19.96 -2.86
CA LYS A 79 13.86 -19.23 -3.86
C LYS A 79 14.06 -17.78 -3.43
N TRP A 80 13.01 -17.15 -2.90
CA TRP A 80 13.10 -15.77 -2.44
C TRP A 80 13.95 -15.65 -1.17
N ASN A 81 13.88 -16.62 -0.26
CA ASN A 81 14.72 -16.66 0.93
C ASN A 81 16.20 -16.75 0.56
N ARG A 82 16.58 -17.66 -0.34
CA ARG A 82 17.97 -17.78 -0.82
C ARG A 82 18.47 -16.50 -1.50
N ALA A 83 17.60 -15.82 -2.24
CA ALA A 83 17.96 -14.55 -2.88
C ALA A 83 18.13 -13.41 -1.84
N ALA A 84 17.23 -13.32 -0.86
CA ALA A 84 17.32 -12.37 0.25
C ALA A 84 18.60 -12.58 1.07
N GLU A 85 18.94 -13.85 1.32
CA GLU A 85 20.16 -14.26 1.97
C GLU A 85 21.42 -13.85 1.22
N ALA A 86 21.49 -14.15 -0.08
CA ALA A 86 22.62 -13.80 -0.93
C ALA A 86 22.84 -12.28 -0.98
N GLU A 87 21.77 -11.49 -0.95
CA GLU A 87 21.83 -10.02 -0.91
C GLU A 87 22.12 -9.47 0.50
N GLY A 88 22.09 -10.29 1.54
CA GLY A 88 22.29 -9.84 2.91
C GLY A 88 21.16 -8.93 3.41
N ARG A 89 19.95 -9.04 2.84
CA ARG A 89 18.82 -8.14 3.10
C ARG A 89 17.51 -8.91 3.21
N ARG A 90 16.72 -8.62 4.24
CA ARG A 90 15.39 -9.23 4.41
C ARG A 90 14.42 -8.76 3.33
N TYR A 91 13.57 -9.66 2.83
CA TYR A 91 12.51 -9.34 1.88
C TYR A 91 11.15 -9.34 2.54
N ARG A 92 10.41 -8.24 2.34
CA ARG A 92 8.97 -8.22 2.60
C ARG A 92 8.21 -8.96 1.50
N VAL A 93 7.22 -9.75 1.92
CA VAL A 93 6.36 -10.57 1.06
C VAL A 93 4.91 -10.32 1.44
N PHE A 94 4.16 -9.68 0.55
CA PHE A 94 2.73 -9.45 0.76
C PHE A 94 1.92 -10.72 0.48
N VAL A 95 1.29 -11.26 1.51
CA VAL A 95 0.49 -12.48 1.41
C VAL A 95 -0.94 -12.12 1.00
N HIS A 96 -1.46 -12.86 0.03
CA HIS A 96 -2.84 -12.77 -0.44
C HIS A 96 -3.24 -11.44 -1.09
N SER A 97 -2.46 -10.95 -2.07
CA SER A 97 -2.87 -9.81 -2.90
C SER A 97 -4.16 -10.05 -3.71
N VAL A 98 -4.56 -11.30 -3.93
CA VAL A 98 -5.82 -11.63 -4.63
C VAL A 98 -6.70 -12.57 -3.81
N ALA A 99 -6.58 -12.49 -2.48
CA ALA A 99 -7.36 -13.25 -1.52
C ALA A 99 -7.47 -12.47 -0.20
N ASP A 100 -8.05 -13.08 0.83
CA ASP A 100 -7.99 -12.59 2.21
C ASP A 100 -7.40 -13.70 3.08
N THR A 101 -6.44 -13.34 3.95
CA THR A 101 -5.69 -14.31 4.76
C THR A 101 -6.60 -15.16 5.64
N PHE A 102 -7.66 -14.58 6.20
CA PHE A 102 -8.58 -15.24 7.10
C PHE A 102 -9.98 -15.44 6.50
N ASP A 103 -10.10 -15.54 5.17
CA ASP A 103 -11.33 -16.02 4.55
C ASP A 103 -11.68 -17.42 5.07
N ASN A 104 -12.88 -17.56 5.61
CA ASN A 104 -13.39 -18.79 6.22
C ASN A 104 -14.25 -19.61 5.25
N HIS A 105 -14.22 -19.26 3.95
CA HIS A 105 -14.97 -19.96 2.92
C HIS A 105 -14.67 -21.47 2.88
N HIS A 106 -15.71 -22.29 2.86
CA HIS A 106 -15.62 -23.75 3.00
C HIS A 106 -14.82 -24.44 1.88
N THR A 107 -14.65 -23.81 0.71
CA THR A 107 -13.86 -24.36 -0.39
C THR A 107 -12.35 -24.21 -0.18
N ILE A 108 -11.91 -23.42 0.80
CA ILE A 108 -10.50 -23.30 1.17
C ILE A 108 -10.11 -24.56 1.93
N LYS A 109 -9.24 -25.37 1.33
CA LYS A 109 -8.81 -26.63 1.94
C LYS A 109 -7.86 -26.36 3.10
N THR A 110 -8.02 -27.10 4.21
CA THR A 110 -7.14 -27.01 5.39
C THR A 110 -5.66 -27.08 5.04
N ARG A 111 -5.28 -27.93 4.07
CA ARG A 111 -3.88 -28.05 3.62
C ARG A 111 -3.31 -26.76 3.00
N TRP A 112 -4.12 -25.91 2.37
CA TRP A 112 -3.66 -24.64 1.80
C TRP A 112 -3.33 -23.62 2.89
N ARG A 113 -4.20 -23.55 3.90
CA ARG A 113 -3.99 -22.72 5.09
C ARG A 113 -2.80 -23.21 5.91
N LYS A 114 -2.70 -24.52 6.14
CA LYS A 114 -1.56 -25.12 6.84
C LYS A 114 -0.24 -24.77 6.14
N ALA A 115 -0.19 -24.85 4.81
CA ALA A 115 1.02 -24.50 4.07
C ALA A 115 1.45 -23.03 4.24
N LEU A 116 0.50 -22.10 4.40
CA LEU A 116 0.82 -20.71 4.75
C LEU A 116 1.50 -20.64 6.12
N TRP A 117 0.92 -21.27 7.15
CA TRP A 117 1.48 -21.26 8.50
C TRP A 117 2.84 -21.94 8.56
N ASP A 118 2.96 -23.14 7.97
CA ASP A 118 4.23 -23.86 7.87
C ASP A 118 5.32 -23.01 7.19
N THR A 119 4.94 -22.21 6.18
CA THR A 119 5.86 -21.31 5.48
C THR A 119 6.32 -20.16 6.39
N VAL A 120 5.41 -19.53 7.12
CA VAL A 120 5.76 -18.43 8.04
C VAL A 120 6.67 -18.95 9.15
N GLU A 121 6.33 -20.09 9.77
CA GLU A 121 7.13 -20.71 10.83
C GLU A 121 8.52 -21.11 10.34
N LYS A 122 8.61 -21.73 9.15
CA LYS A 122 9.89 -22.16 8.55
C LYS A 122 10.89 -21.02 8.40
N PHE A 123 10.45 -19.83 7.99
CA PHE A 123 11.31 -18.65 7.83
C PHE A 123 11.20 -17.66 9.00
N GLY A 124 10.54 -18.02 10.09
CA GLY A 124 10.46 -17.22 11.31
C GLY A 124 11.58 -17.52 12.30
N SER A 125 12.30 -18.64 12.10
CA SER A 125 13.47 -19.03 12.88
C SER A 125 14.72 -18.20 12.51
N MET A 126 15.84 -18.46 13.19
CA MET A 126 17.11 -17.69 13.06
C MET A 126 17.69 -17.63 11.64
N ASP A 127 17.24 -18.48 10.72
CA ASP A 127 17.76 -18.62 9.35
C ASP A 127 16.84 -18.00 8.27
N GLY A 128 15.72 -17.39 8.68
CA GLY A 128 14.78 -16.78 7.76
C GLY A 128 15.17 -15.38 7.33
N TRP A 129 14.98 -15.08 6.05
CA TRP A 129 15.23 -13.78 5.42
C TRP A 129 13.97 -13.15 4.82
N LEU A 130 12.79 -13.69 5.10
CA LEU A 130 11.51 -13.21 4.60
C LEU A 130 10.64 -12.69 5.73
N ASP A 131 10.03 -11.52 5.54
CA ASP A 131 8.99 -10.93 6.38
C ASP A 131 7.64 -11.04 5.66
N PHE A 132 6.67 -11.74 6.26
CA PHE A 132 5.37 -11.99 5.65
C PHE A 132 4.32 -10.99 6.16
N LEU A 133 3.78 -10.20 5.23
CA LEU A 133 2.70 -9.25 5.50
C LEU A 133 1.36 -9.94 5.28
N LEU A 134 0.73 -10.34 6.38
CA LEU A 134 -0.59 -10.95 6.45
C LEU A 134 -1.65 -9.85 6.60
N LEU A 135 -2.52 -9.69 5.62
CA LEU A 135 -3.61 -8.70 5.65
C LEU A 135 -4.98 -9.37 5.63
N THR A 136 -5.95 -8.80 6.32
CA THR A 136 -7.34 -9.26 6.32
C THR A 136 -8.36 -8.15 6.59
N LYS A 137 -9.61 -8.37 6.17
CA LYS A 137 -10.78 -7.61 6.63
C LYS A 137 -11.55 -8.32 7.76
N ARG A 138 -11.03 -9.45 8.28
CA ARG A 138 -11.65 -10.31 9.30
C ARG A 138 -10.76 -10.52 10.53
N PRO A 139 -10.35 -9.46 11.24
CA PRO A 139 -9.48 -9.65 12.40
C PRO A 139 -10.10 -10.55 13.47
N HIS A 140 -11.42 -10.57 13.65
CA HIS A 140 -12.10 -11.54 14.51
C HIS A 140 -11.83 -13.04 14.21
N MET A 141 -11.30 -13.37 13.02
CA MET A 141 -10.98 -14.75 12.64
C MET A 141 -9.54 -15.16 12.97
N ILE A 142 -8.70 -14.23 13.44
CA ILE A 142 -7.25 -14.46 13.66
C ILE A 142 -7.01 -15.58 14.66
N ASP A 143 -7.78 -15.63 15.75
CA ASP A 143 -7.65 -16.60 16.84
C ASP A 143 -8.72 -17.71 16.79
N HIS A 144 -9.47 -17.81 15.69
CA HIS A 144 -10.49 -18.85 15.53
C HIS A 144 -9.84 -20.23 15.42
N GLU A 145 -10.29 -21.19 16.25
CA GLU A 145 -9.72 -22.55 16.36
C GLU A 145 -9.48 -23.26 15.00
N LYS A 146 -10.47 -23.23 14.11
CA LYS A 146 -10.38 -23.85 12.78
C LYS A 146 -9.68 -23.04 11.68
N TYR A 147 -9.78 -21.71 11.70
CA TYR A 147 -9.44 -20.85 10.54
C TYR A 147 -8.30 -19.86 10.83
N GLY A 148 -7.97 -19.67 12.10
CA GLY A 148 -6.98 -18.73 12.58
C GLY A 148 -5.55 -19.21 12.41
N VAL A 149 -4.65 -18.48 13.07
CA VAL A 149 -3.24 -18.84 13.20
C VAL A 149 -3.09 -20.08 14.09
N PRO A 150 -1.95 -20.78 14.03
CA PRO A 150 -1.65 -21.85 14.98
C PRO A 150 -1.76 -21.36 16.43
N ALA A 151 -2.36 -22.17 17.31
CA ALA A 151 -2.53 -21.82 18.72
C ALA A 151 -1.18 -21.54 19.42
N SER A 152 -0.09 -22.14 18.94
CA SER A 152 1.28 -21.90 19.39
C SER A 152 1.77 -20.46 19.22
N TRP A 153 1.14 -19.67 18.34
CA TRP A 153 1.53 -18.27 18.11
C TRP A 153 0.95 -17.31 19.15
N LYS A 154 -0.07 -17.74 19.92
CA LYS A 154 -0.75 -16.87 20.87
C LYS A 154 0.22 -16.41 21.95
N GLY A 155 0.52 -15.10 21.97
CA GLY A 155 1.50 -14.48 22.86
C GLY A 155 2.96 -14.61 22.42
N VAL A 156 3.26 -15.44 21.41
CA VAL A 156 4.62 -15.68 20.89
C VAL A 156 4.57 -15.79 19.37
N TRP A 157 4.44 -14.64 18.70
CA TRP A 157 4.35 -14.58 17.25
C TRP A 157 5.71 -14.86 16.59
N PRO A 158 5.75 -15.50 15.41
CA PRO A 158 6.96 -15.55 14.61
C PRO A 158 7.48 -14.14 14.33
N ALA A 159 8.78 -13.91 14.52
CA ALA A 159 9.41 -12.60 14.38
C ALA A 159 9.29 -12.01 12.96
N ASN A 160 9.03 -12.85 11.96
CA ASN A 160 8.81 -12.48 10.58
C ASN A 160 7.33 -12.28 10.20
N CYS A 161 6.40 -12.39 11.15
CA CYS A 161 4.98 -12.28 10.90
C CYS A 161 4.51 -10.84 11.13
N TRP A 162 4.20 -10.14 10.04
CA TRP A 162 3.64 -8.79 10.09
C TRP A 162 2.15 -8.93 9.83
N ILE A 163 1.30 -8.63 10.81
CA ILE A 163 -0.14 -8.87 10.70
C ILE A 163 -0.91 -7.56 10.69
N GLY A 164 -1.93 -7.47 9.84
CA GLY A 164 -2.65 -6.23 9.66
C GLY A 164 -4.10 -6.39 9.25
N ALA A 165 -4.82 -5.29 9.37
CA ALA A 165 -6.21 -5.18 8.96
C ALA A 165 -6.39 -4.12 7.87
N THR A 166 -7.34 -4.35 6.96
CA THR A 166 -7.80 -3.28 6.07
C THR A 166 -8.84 -2.42 6.80
N VAL A 167 -8.64 -1.11 6.77
CA VAL A 167 -9.55 -0.09 7.33
C VAL A 167 -9.81 0.95 6.27
N GLU A 168 -10.85 0.71 5.47
CA GLU A 168 -11.20 1.54 4.31
C GLU A 168 -12.00 2.81 4.66
N HIS A 169 -12.68 2.85 5.81
CA HIS A 169 -13.58 3.93 6.22
C HIS A 169 -13.68 3.97 7.77
N GLN A 170 -14.18 5.07 8.34
CA GLN A 170 -14.32 5.22 9.80
C GLN A 170 -15.18 4.08 10.40
N ASP A 171 -16.19 3.61 9.69
CA ASP A 171 -17.02 2.47 10.11
C ASP A 171 -16.27 1.13 10.15
N ALA A 172 -15.06 1.06 9.60
CA ALA A 172 -14.19 -0.12 9.68
C ALA A 172 -13.16 -0.02 10.82
N VAL A 173 -13.09 1.10 11.55
CA VAL A 173 -12.12 1.33 12.65
C VAL A 173 -12.29 0.31 13.78
N PHE A 174 -13.47 -0.26 13.98
CA PHE A 174 -13.68 -1.35 14.95
C PHE A 174 -12.74 -2.54 14.73
N ARG A 175 -12.32 -2.80 13.48
CA ARG A 175 -11.38 -3.85 13.11
C ARG A 175 -10.01 -3.67 13.76
N ILE A 176 -9.63 -2.43 14.10
CA ILE A 176 -8.37 -2.13 14.78
C ILE A 176 -8.38 -2.74 16.18
N LYS A 177 -9.49 -2.55 16.92
CA LYS A 177 -9.63 -3.18 18.25
C LYS A 177 -9.59 -4.70 18.13
N GLU A 178 -10.33 -5.28 17.20
CA GLU A 178 -10.32 -6.74 16.99
C GLU A 178 -8.91 -7.28 16.69
N LEU A 179 -8.13 -6.55 15.89
CA LEU A 179 -6.75 -6.88 15.55
C LEU A 179 -5.86 -6.83 16.80
N LEU A 180 -5.90 -5.71 17.54
CA LEU A 180 -5.07 -5.51 18.73
C LEU A 180 -5.36 -6.57 19.81
N ASP A 181 -6.63 -6.85 20.10
CA ASP A 181 -7.04 -7.84 21.10
C ASP A 181 -6.52 -9.26 20.81
N ARG A 182 -6.20 -9.57 19.54
CA ARG A 182 -5.85 -10.94 19.08
C ARG A 182 -4.39 -11.13 18.73
N THR A 183 -3.64 -10.04 18.66
CA THR A 183 -2.26 -10.04 18.13
C THR A 183 -1.26 -9.46 19.11
N GLU A 184 -1.56 -9.54 20.41
CA GLU A 184 -0.59 -9.27 21.46
C GLU A 184 0.71 -10.06 21.21
N GLY A 185 1.85 -9.38 21.30
CA GLY A 185 3.17 -9.93 20.98
C GLY A 185 3.56 -10.00 19.49
N ALA A 186 2.67 -9.65 18.55
CA ALA A 186 3.05 -9.57 17.13
C ALA A 186 4.07 -8.43 16.90
N PRO A 187 5.16 -8.67 16.14
CA PRO A 187 6.25 -7.70 15.97
C PRO A 187 5.84 -6.46 15.16
N VAL A 188 5.02 -6.66 14.11
CA VAL A 188 4.40 -5.57 13.34
C VAL A 188 2.91 -5.76 13.35
N ARG A 189 2.19 -4.69 13.71
CA ARG A 189 0.75 -4.58 13.50
C ARG A 189 0.48 -3.39 12.63
N PHE A 190 -0.08 -3.64 11.46
CA PHE A 190 -0.23 -2.61 10.44
C PHE A 190 -1.67 -2.43 9.96
N LEU A 191 -1.95 -1.25 9.41
CA LEU A 191 -3.20 -0.98 8.71
C LEU A 191 -2.92 -0.78 7.24
N SER A 192 -3.73 -1.44 6.40
CA SER A 192 -3.89 -1.01 5.02
C SER A 192 -5.17 -0.19 4.92
N CYS A 193 -5.01 1.12 4.86
CA CYS A 193 -6.09 2.06 4.58
C CYS A 193 -6.25 2.19 3.06
N GLU A 194 -6.61 1.07 2.41
CA GLU A 194 -6.85 1.00 0.98
C GLU A 194 -8.03 0.07 0.60
N PRO A 195 -8.94 0.51 -0.30
CA PRO A 195 -9.07 1.90 -0.72
C PRO A 195 -9.41 2.80 0.47
N LEU A 196 -8.83 4.00 0.56
CA LEU A 196 -9.25 4.99 1.54
C LEU A 196 -10.51 5.69 1.02
N LEU A 197 -11.64 5.44 1.68
CA LEU A 197 -12.98 5.87 1.27
C LEU A 197 -13.55 7.00 2.13
N GLY A 198 -12.72 7.60 2.98
CA GLY A 198 -13.09 8.73 3.83
C GLY A 198 -11.98 9.06 4.82
N PRO A 199 -12.13 10.14 5.61
CA PRO A 199 -11.20 10.46 6.68
C PRO A 199 -11.26 9.39 7.77
N LEU A 200 -10.12 9.16 8.42
CA LEU A 200 -9.98 8.23 9.55
C LEU A 200 -9.42 8.96 10.76
N ASP A 201 -10.04 8.79 11.92
CA ASP A 201 -9.43 9.09 13.22
C ASP A 201 -9.09 7.78 13.93
N ILE A 202 -7.80 7.54 14.09
CA ILE A 202 -7.24 6.30 14.65
C ILE A 202 -6.19 6.58 15.73
N ARG A 203 -6.07 7.83 16.19
CA ARG A 203 -5.02 8.28 17.12
C ARG A 203 -4.88 7.38 18.35
N ASP A 204 -6.01 6.99 18.93
CA ASP A 204 -6.04 6.16 20.15
C ASP A 204 -5.52 4.73 19.93
N HIS A 205 -5.36 4.32 18.68
CA HIS A 205 -4.88 2.99 18.29
C HIS A 205 -3.43 2.98 17.80
N LEU A 206 -2.79 4.14 17.65
CA LEU A 206 -1.40 4.23 17.19
C LEU A 206 -0.42 4.13 18.35
N GLY A 207 0.75 3.55 18.08
CA GLY A 207 1.87 3.49 19.01
C GLY A 207 2.77 2.27 18.76
N PRO A 208 3.99 2.26 19.34
CA PRO A 208 4.97 1.19 19.12
C PRO A 208 4.41 -0.19 19.48
N ASP A 209 3.67 -0.28 20.59
CA ASP A 209 3.04 -1.50 21.09
C ASP A 209 1.58 -1.67 20.65
N LYS A 210 1.07 -0.82 19.75
CA LYS A 210 -0.29 -0.91 19.17
C LYS A 210 -0.18 -1.12 17.65
N ILE A 211 -0.80 -0.24 16.84
CA ILE A 211 -0.55 -0.13 15.41
C ILE A 211 0.72 0.69 15.21
N ASN A 212 1.72 0.10 14.56
CA ASN A 212 3.04 0.70 14.37
C ASN A 212 3.40 0.93 12.90
N TRP A 213 2.47 0.70 11.98
CA TRP A 213 2.61 1.01 10.57
C TRP A 213 1.26 1.27 9.89
N VAL A 214 1.16 2.35 9.12
CA VAL A 214 -0.05 2.67 8.34
C VAL A 214 0.32 2.85 6.87
N ILE A 215 -0.42 2.16 6.01
CA ILE A 215 -0.33 2.28 4.54
C ILE A 215 -1.59 2.98 4.06
N ALA A 216 -1.47 4.04 3.26
CA ALA A 216 -2.60 4.77 2.69
C ALA A 216 -2.57 4.73 1.16
N ALA A 217 -3.71 4.43 0.53
CA ALA A 217 -3.84 4.41 -0.92
C ALA A 217 -5.28 4.56 -1.42
N GLY A 218 -5.44 5.18 -2.58
CA GLY A 218 -6.72 5.24 -3.30
C GLY A 218 -7.06 3.96 -4.07
N GLU A 219 -8.33 3.86 -4.46
CA GLU A 219 -8.89 2.67 -5.14
C GLU A 219 -8.25 2.43 -6.52
N SER A 220 -8.01 1.15 -6.84
CA SER A 220 -7.42 0.73 -8.12
C SER A 220 -8.47 0.10 -9.03
N GLY A 221 -8.28 0.21 -10.35
CA GLY A 221 -9.05 -0.50 -11.35
C GLY A 221 -10.24 0.27 -11.93
N LYS A 222 -11.06 -0.46 -12.69
CA LYS A 222 -12.25 0.09 -13.35
C LYS A 222 -13.29 0.46 -12.29
N GLY A 223 -13.83 1.67 -12.38
CA GLY A 223 -14.81 2.18 -11.42
C GLY A 223 -14.20 2.67 -10.12
N ALA A 224 -12.87 2.80 -10.02
CA ALA A 224 -12.21 3.36 -8.85
C ALA A 224 -12.90 4.66 -8.38
N ARG A 225 -13.14 4.77 -7.08
CA ARG A 225 -13.64 5.96 -6.43
C ARG A 225 -12.52 6.97 -6.22
N LEU A 226 -12.89 8.25 -6.24
CA LEU A 226 -11.96 9.34 -5.95
C LEU A 226 -11.59 9.33 -4.46
N MET A 227 -10.33 9.55 -4.15
CA MET A 227 -9.83 9.72 -2.78
C MET A 227 -9.35 11.16 -2.62
N GLU A 228 -9.73 11.82 -1.52
CA GLU A 228 -9.18 13.14 -1.18
C GLU A 228 -7.79 13.00 -0.53
N LEU A 229 -6.83 13.82 -0.97
CA LEU A 229 -5.47 13.80 -0.43
C LEU A 229 -5.40 14.28 1.02
N ASP A 230 -6.36 15.09 1.48
CA ASP A 230 -6.41 15.55 2.87
C ASP A 230 -6.67 14.41 3.86
N TRP A 231 -7.39 13.35 3.44
CA TRP A 231 -7.54 12.15 4.26
C TRP A 231 -6.20 11.45 4.48
N VAL A 232 -5.36 11.40 3.43
CA VAL A 232 -4.00 10.85 3.49
C VAL A 232 -3.09 11.72 4.37
N ARG A 233 -3.15 13.06 4.21
CA ARG A 233 -2.41 14.01 5.07
C ARG A 233 -2.79 13.83 6.54
N GLY A 234 -4.08 13.67 6.83
CA GLY A 234 -4.58 13.39 8.17
C GLY A 234 -4.01 12.11 8.78
N LEU A 235 -3.94 11.02 8.00
CA LEU A 235 -3.31 9.77 8.46
C LEU A 235 -1.80 9.92 8.69
N ARG A 236 -1.09 10.58 7.77
CA ARG A 236 0.35 10.88 7.91
C ARG A 236 0.61 11.64 9.20
N ASP A 237 -0.17 12.69 9.46
CA ASP A 237 0.01 13.55 10.62
C ASP A 237 -0.22 12.77 11.92
N GLN A 238 -1.26 11.93 11.98
CA GLN A 238 -1.48 11.02 13.11
C GLN A 238 -0.31 10.05 13.34
N CYS A 239 0.27 9.48 12.26
CA CYS A 239 1.41 8.58 12.36
C CYS A 239 2.66 9.28 12.88
N ARG A 240 2.95 10.47 12.34
CA ARG A 240 4.06 11.32 12.77
C ARG A 240 3.92 11.68 14.25
N ASP A 241 2.73 12.11 14.67
CA ASP A 241 2.48 12.52 16.06
C ASP A 241 2.62 11.31 17.03
N ALA A 242 2.31 10.10 16.57
CA ALA A 242 2.50 8.85 17.30
C ALA A 242 3.92 8.25 17.19
N GLY A 243 4.80 8.83 16.36
CA GLY A 243 6.15 8.32 16.11
C GLY A 243 6.20 6.94 15.43
N ILE A 244 5.20 6.61 14.60
CA ILE A 244 5.12 5.33 13.88
C ILE A 244 5.32 5.51 12.37
N ALA A 245 5.66 4.43 11.66
CA ALA A 245 5.94 4.48 10.24
C ALA A 245 4.67 4.75 9.41
N PHE A 246 4.79 5.61 8.39
CA PHE A 246 3.76 5.89 7.41
C PHE A 246 4.19 5.60 5.97
N PHE A 247 3.33 4.93 5.20
CA PHE A 247 3.57 4.61 3.79
C PHE A 247 2.43 5.14 2.90
N TYR A 248 2.72 6.12 2.06
CA TYR A 248 1.81 6.55 1.00
C TYR A 248 2.12 5.82 -0.30
N LYS A 249 1.13 5.04 -0.78
CA LYS A 249 1.33 4.20 -1.97
C LYS A 249 0.93 4.88 -3.26
N GLN A 250 -0.30 5.40 -3.37
CA GLN A 250 -0.81 6.01 -4.60
C GLN A 250 -2.15 6.77 -4.35
N PRO A 251 -2.55 7.69 -5.24
CA PRO A 251 -3.81 8.41 -5.14
C PRO A 251 -5.05 7.64 -5.62
N GLY A 252 -4.84 6.55 -6.37
CA GLY A 252 -5.91 5.75 -6.98
C GLY A 252 -6.16 6.11 -8.45
N ASP A 253 -6.72 5.16 -9.20
CA ASP A 253 -6.83 5.26 -10.67
C ASP A 253 -7.77 6.40 -11.11
N ALA A 254 -8.77 6.76 -10.31
CA ALA A 254 -9.70 7.84 -10.63
C ALA A 254 -9.03 9.21 -10.53
N LEU A 255 -8.27 9.47 -9.47
CA LEU A 255 -7.53 10.71 -9.35
C LEU A 255 -6.40 10.75 -10.40
N GLU A 256 -5.69 9.64 -10.62
CA GLU A 256 -4.66 9.55 -11.67
C GLU A 256 -5.22 9.92 -13.06
N LYS A 257 -6.39 9.39 -13.44
CA LYS A 257 -7.06 9.74 -14.72
C LYS A 257 -7.61 11.16 -14.74
N THR A 258 -8.10 11.68 -13.62
CA THR A 258 -8.56 13.07 -13.54
C THR A 258 -7.39 14.03 -13.74
N LEU A 259 -6.21 13.65 -13.24
CA LEU A 259 -4.96 14.36 -13.43
C LEU A 259 -4.35 14.18 -14.83
N ASP A 260 -5.03 13.57 -15.81
CA ASP A 260 -4.60 13.38 -17.22
C ASP A 260 -4.44 14.70 -18.02
N LEU A 261 -4.26 15.82 -17.31
CA LEU A 261 -3.71 17.10 -17.75
C LEU A 261 -2.27 17.38 -17.29
N ARG A 262 -1.66 16.51 -16.47
CA ARG A 262 -0.40 16.80 -15.78
C ARG A 262 0.58 15.63 -15.83
N ARG A 263 1.24 15.45 -16.98
CA ARG A 263 2.57 14.79 -17.04
C ARG A 263 3.64 15.58 -16.27
N ASP A 264 3.27 16.76 -15.76
CA ASP A 264 4.10 17.78 -15.11
C ASP A 264 3.71 18.08 -13.63
N LEU A 265 2.71 17.40 -13.04
CA LEU A 265 2.58 17.24 -11.56
C LEU A 265 3.06 15.88 -11.09
N LEU A 266 3.07 14.92 -12.00
CA LEU A 266 3.61 13.60 -11.80
C LEU A 266 5.08 13.65 -12.15
N PHE A 267 5.90 14.13 -11.22
CA PHE A 267 7.34 13.98 -11.38
C PHE A 267 7.66 12.48 -11.35
N ARG A 268 8.10 11.96 -12.50
CA ARG A 268 9.06 10.87 -12.49
C ARG A 268 10.26 11.38 -11.71
N HIS A 269 10.58 10.72 -10.61
CA HIS A 269 11.92 10.84 -10.05
C HIS A 269 12.85 10.20 -11.09
N ASP A 270 13.41 11.01 -11.97
CA ASP A 270 14.59 10.66 -12.75
C ASP A 270 15.83 10.90 -11.86
N ASP A 271 15.81 10.35 -10.63
CA ASP A 271 17.05 10.16 -9.89
C ASP A 271 17.71 8.92 -10.45
N ASP A 272 18.92 9.08 -10.97
CA ASP A 272 19.79 8.00 -11.45
C ASP A 272 20.06 6.91 -10.38
N ASP A 273 19.70 7.15 -9.11
CA ASP A 273 19.80 6.20 -8.00
C ASP A 273 18.58 5.28 -7.80
N ILE A 274 17.40 5.62 -8.35
CA ILE A 274 16.24 4.71 -8.34
C ILE A 274 16.25 3.91 -9.64
N THR A 275 17.01 2.82 -9.65
CA THR A 275 17.20 1.92 -10.80
C THR A 275 15.94 1.18 -11.30
N THR A 276 14.74 1.55 -10.82
CA THR A 276 13.49 0.86 -11.14
C THR A 276 12.50 1.78 -11.84
N LYS A 277 11.94 1.35 -12.99
CA LYS A 277 10.90 2.05 -13.77
C LYS A 277 9.55 2.12 -13.02
N ARG A 278 9.53 2.61 -11.78
CA ARG A 278 8.33 2.64 -10.94
C ARG A 278 7.71 4.02 -10.86
N LYS A 279 6.39 4.04 -10.78
CA LYS A 279 5.63 5.23 -10.40
C LYS A 279 5.82 5.42 -8.89
N VAL A 280 6.39 6.57 -8.53
CA VAL A 280 6.45 7.07 -7.15
C VAL A 280 5.44 8.19 -7.04
N TRP A 281 4.74 8.24 -5.91
CA TRP A 281 3.73 9.25 -5.65
C TRP A 281 4.17 10.14 -4.50
N LEU A 282 4.10 11.45 -4.74
CA LEU A 282 4.43 12.45 -3.73
C LEU A 282 3.17 12.85 -2.96
N LEU A 283 3.35 13.13 -1.68
CA LEU A 283 2.38 13.81 -0.84
C LEU A 283 3.10 15.01 -0.21
N ASP A 284 2.66 16.21 -0.58
CA ASP A 284 3.31 17.48 -0.23
C ASP A 284 4.79 17.49 -0.64
N ASP A 285 5.03 17.18 -1.92
CA ASP A 285 6.35 17.15 -2.58
C ASP A 285 7.37 16.19 -1.97
N LYS A 286 6.90 15.24 -1.15
CA LYS A 286 7.74 14.25 -0.49
C LYS A 286 7.26 12.84 -0.74
N VAL A 287 8.23 11.93 -0.84
CA VAL A 287 7.98 10.50 -0.78
C VAL A 287 7.78 10.12 0.69
N HIS A 288 6.69 9.42 0.99
CA HIS A 288 6.42 8.88 2.33
C HIS A 288 6.48 7.36 2.26
N TRP A 289 7.69 6.81 2.22
CA TRP A 289 7.93 5.36 2.15
C TRP A 289 8.67 4.91 3.40
N GLU A 290 8.00 5.00 4.54
CA GLU A 290 8.56 4.53 5.80
C GLU A 290 8.13 3.09 6.06
N TRP A 291 9.04 2.31 6.62
CA TRP A 291 8.79 0.96 7.10
C TRP A 291 9.16 0.88 8.58
N PRO A 292 8.50 0.01 9.37
CA PRO A 292 8.91 -0.25 10.74
C PRO A 292 10.37 -0.70 10.79
N SER A 293 11.19 -0.05 11.62
CA SER A 293 12.57 -0.47 11.85
C SER A 293 12.61 -1.51 12.97
N PHE A 294 13.28 -2.63 12.73
CA PHE A 294 13.67 -3.57 13.79
C PHE A 294 15.18 -3.65 13.83
N ALA A 295 15.75 -3.66 15.05
CA ALA A 295 17.08 -4.24 15.21
C ALA A 295 16.95 -5.72 14.83
N PRO A 296 17.67 -6.23 13.82
CA PRO A 296 17.66 -7.67 13.56
C PRO A 296 18.12 -8.41 14.82
N PRO A 297 17.62 -9.62 15.10
CA PRO A 297 18.19 -10.46 16.14
C PRO A 297 19.71 -10.53 15.93
N LYS A 298 20.50 -10.24 16.97
CA LYS A 298 21.96 -10.33 16.89
C LYS A 298 22.29 -11.75 16.44
N ARG A 299 22.84 -11.89 15.22
CA ARG A 299 23.37 -13.19 14.77
C ARG A 299 24.45 -13.60 15.75
N GLY A 300 24.31 -14.80 16.31
CA GLY A 300 25.45 -15.49 16.93
C GLY A 300 26.58 -15.59 15.91
N PRO A 301 27.85 -15.69 16.35
CA PRO A 301 28.98 -15.84 15.45
C PRO A 301 28.75 -17.03 14.53
N ARG A 302 28.74 -16.78 13.21
CA ARG A 302 28.71 -17.81 12.19
C ARG A 302 29.94 -18.72 12.36
N PRO A 303 29.83 -20.04 12.20
CA PRO A 303 31.01 -20.87 11.96
C PRO A 303 31.75 -20.28 10.78
N LYS A 304 33.05 -19.99 10.92
CA LYS A 304 33.87 -19.47 9.83
C LYS A 304 33.86 -20.50 8.70
N SER A 305 33.16 -20.22 7.61
CA SER A 305 33.39 -20.89 6.34
C SER A 305 34.58 -20.20 5.69
N ASP A 306 35.63 -20.95 5.39
CA ASP A 306 36.89 -20.50 4.76
C ASP A 306 36.71 -20.10 3.29
N ALA A 307 35.72 -19.25 2.98
CA ALA A 307 35.55 -18.65 1.67
C ALA A 307 36.32 -17.32 1.64
N VAL A 308 37.53 -17.36 1.06
CA VAL A 308 38.32 -16.17 0.75
C VAL A 308 37.56 -15.35 -0.30
N MET A 309 37.00 -14.20 0.12
CA MET A 309 36.42 -13.20 -0.78
C MET A 309 37.45 -12.73 -1.80
N THR A 310 37.04 -12.66 -3.06
CA THR A 310 37.90 -12.25 -4.16
C THR A 310 38.16 -10.74 -4.15
N PRO A 311 39.30 -10.24 -4.67
CA PRO A 311 39.61 -8.82 -4.75
C PRO A 311 38.54 -7.97 -5.47
N ALA A 312 37.82 -8.57 -6.43
CA ALA A 312 36.75 -7.91 -7.18
C ALA A 312 35.51 -7.58 -6.32
N GLU A 313 35.22 -8.38 -5.29
CA GLU A 313 34.10 -8.15 -4.36
C GLU A 313 34.42 -7.04 -3.35
N ARG A 314 35.72 -6.86 -3.05
CA ARG A 314 36.19 -5.81 -2.13
C ARG A 314 36.14 -4.42 -2.76
N SER A 315 36.39 -4.32 -4.07
CA SER A 315 36.37 -3.07 -4.83
C SER A 315 34.96 -2.46 -4.95
N ARG A 316 33.92 -3.27 -5.22
CA ARG A 316 32.53 -2.78 -5.37
C ARG A 316 31.93 -2.19 -4.09
N ARG A 317 32.43 -2.58 -2.92
CA ARG A 317 31.94 -2.05 -1.63
C ARG A 317 32.47 -0.64 -1.32
N HIS A 318 33.68 -0.33 -1.77
CA HIS A 318 34.27 1.00 -1.58
C HIS A 318 33.62 2.07 -2.48
N ASP A 319 33.25 1.70 -3.72
CA ASP A 319 32.62 2.62 -4.68
C ASP A 319 31.21 3.10 -4.24
N VAL A 320 30.50 2.33 -3.43
CA VAL A 320 29.16 2.68 -2.93
C VAL A 320 29.24 3.68 -1.75
N GLN A 321 30.37 3.71 -1.04
CA GLN A 321 30.50 4.50 0.19
C GLN A 321 30.97 5.95 -0.04
N GLU A 322 31.63 6.24 -1.17
CA GLU A 322 32.14 7.59 -1.46
C GLU A 322 31.18 8.52 -2.22
N ARG A 323 30.13 7.99 -2.87
CA ARG A 323 29.19 8.82 -3.67
C ARG A 323 28.16 9.61 -2.85
N GLY A 324 28.16 9.49 -1.53
CA GLY A 324 27.22 10.16 -0.62
C GLY A 324 27.60 11.60 -0.19
N LYS A 325 28.51 12.28 -0.89
CA LYS A 325 28.98 13.62 -0.51
C LYS A 325 28.87 14.62 -1.66
N GLY A 326 27.76 15.38 -1.67
CA GLY A 326 27.58 16.61 -2.44
C GLY A 326 26.21 16.70 -3.10
N LEU A 327 25.31 17.54 -2.56
CA LEU A 327 24.12 17.99 -3.30
C LEU A 327 24.54 19.15 -4.24
N PRO A 328 24.32 19.08 -5.56
CA PRO A 328 24.44 20.23 -6.44
C PRO A 328 23.20 21.12 -6.37
N GLU A 329 23.45 22.42 -6.28
CA GLU A 329 22.49 23.51 -6.39
C GLU A 329 22.04 23.72 -7.84
N VAL A 330 21.11 22.93 -8.37
CA VAL A 330 20.48 23.20 -9.67
C VAL A 330 19.09 22.58 -9.71
N ILE A 331 18.01 23.40 -9.69
CA ILE A 331 17.00 23.53 -10.77
C ILE A 331 16.26 24.88 -10.56
N ARG A 332 16.69 25.90 -11.31
CA ARG A 332 15.85 27.04 -11.70
C ARG A 332 15.69 26.98 -13.21
N THR A 333 14.63 26.33 -13.71
CA THR A 333 14.21 26.48 -15.10
C THR A 333 12.69 26.35 -15.24
N GLU A 334 12.09 27.52 -15.45
CA GLU A 334 10.90 27.87 -16.25
C GLU A 334 9.87 26.80 -16.59
N VAL A 335 8.75 26.84 -15.85
CA VAL A 335 7.42 26.69 -16.46
C VAL A 335 6.56 27.85 -15.96
N ALA A 336 6.35 28.84 -16.83
CA ALA A 336 5.45 29.97 -16.59
C ALA A 336 4.07 29.63 -17.16
N TRP A 337 3.24 28.97 -16.37
CA TRP A 337 1.79 29.01 -16.61
C TRP A 337 1.24 30.25 -15.92
N THR A 338 0.45 31.05 -16.62
CA THR A 338 -0.32 32.09 -15.95
C THR A 338 -1.56 31.44 -15.31
N ALA A 339 -2.05 31.98 -14.19
CA ALA A 339 -3.24 31.44 -13.51
C ALA A 339 -4.47 31.35 -14.45
N VAL A 340 -4.50 32.18 -15.50
CA VAL A 340 -5.55 32.23 -16.52
C VAL A 340 -5.59 30.97 -17.38
N ASP A 341 -4.43 30.41 -17.75
CA ASP A 341 -4.33 29.22 -18.60
C ASP A 341 -4.82 27.96 -17.88
N VAL A 342 -4.62 27.92 -16.57
CA VAL A 342 -5.06 26.84 -15.68
C VAL A 342 -6.59 26.86 -15.56
N VAL A 343 -7.18 28.04 -15.33
CA VAL A 343 -8.64 28.23 -15.20
C VAL A 343 -9.39 27.83 -16.46
N ALA A 344 -8.96 28.30 -17.64
CA ALA A 344 -9.66 28.04 -18.91
C ALA A 344 -9.69 26.54 -19.26
N LYS A 345 -8.61 25.81 -18.95
CA LYS A 345 -8.52 24.37 -19.20
C LYS A 345 -9.41 23.56 -18.24
N PHE A 346 -9.57 24.02 -17.00
CA PHE A 346 -10.43 23.38 -15.99
C PHE A 346 -11.92 23.64 -16.20
N GLN A 347 -12.31 24.85 -16.62
CA GLN A 347 -13.69 25.16 -17.02
C GLN A 347 -14.18 24.25 -18.15
N LYS A 348 -13.28 23.87 -19.07
CA LYS A 348 -13.57 22.90 -20.14
C LYS A 348 -13.83 21.49 -19.61
N ILE A 349 -13.05 21.01 -18.64
CA ILE A 349 -13.29 19.70 -18.01
C ILE A 349 -14.59 19.71 -17.21
N ALA A 350 -14.86 20.77 -16.45
CA ALA A 350 -16.09 20.88 -15.67
C ALA A 350 -17.35 20.88 -16.58
N ALA A 351 -17.26 21.47 -17.78
CA ALA A 351 -18.36 21.49 -18.74
C ALA A 351 -18.72 20.11 -19.34
N ASP A 352 -17.78 19.15 -19.33
CA ASP A 352 -17.98 17.81 -19.89
C ASP A 352 -18.72 16.85 -18.92
N TRP A 353 -18.92 17.24 -17.65
CA TRP A 353 -19.50 16.40 -16.61
C TRP A 353 -20.95 16.82 -16.31
N LYS A 354 -21.88 15.86 -16.34
CA LYS A 354 -23.34 16.11 -16.26
C LYS A 354 -23.92 16.13 -14.84
N ASP A 355 -23.09 15.89 -13.81
CA ASP A 355 -23.53 15.84 -12.41
C ASP A 355 -23.07 17.11 -11.64
N PRO A 356 -24.01 17.98 -11.21
CA PRO A 356 -23.70 19.20 -10.49
C PRO A 356 -22.97 18.98 -9.15
N GLY A 357 -23.29 17.90 -8.42
CA GLY A 357 -22.70 17.63 -7.10
C GLY A 357 -21.24 17.19 -7.19
N VAL A 358 -20.90 16.41 -8.22
CA VAL A 358 -19.53 16.03 -8.55
C VAL A 358 -18.72 17.24 -9.02
N THR A 359 -19.35 18.16 -9.74
CA THR A 359 -18.73 19.39 -10.23
C THR A 359 -18.34 20.31 -9.07
N ASP A 360 -19.25 20.57 -8.13
CA ASP A 360 -18.96 21.42 -6.97
C ASP A 360 -17.89 20.84 -6.04
N HIS A 361 -17.87 19.51 -5.88
CA HIS A 361 -16.88 18.80 -5.08
C HIS A 361 -15.48 18.84 -5.71
N ILE A 362 -15.39 18.63 -7.03
CA ILE A 362 -14.14 18.77 -7.78
C ILE A 362 -13.63 20.22 -7.71
N LEU A 363 -14.52 21.21 -7.81
CA LEU A 363 -14.14 22.61 -7.68
C LEU A 363 -13.57 22.94 -6.29
N ASP A 364 -14.04 22.30 -5.22
CA ASP A 364 -13.49 22.48 -3.87
C ASP A 364 -12.10 21.87 -3.72
N VAL A 365 -11.89 20.64 -4.21
CA VAL A 365 -10.59 19.97 -4.23
C VAL A 365 -9.58 20.77 -5.07
N LEU A 366 -9.99 21.24 -6.24
CA LEU A 366 -9.14 22.04 -7.14
C LEU A 366 -8.84 23.42 -6.55
N SER A 367 -9.81 24.07 -5.91
CA SER A 367 -9.62 25.35 -5.24
C SER A 367 -8.65 25.25 -4.06
N ALA A 368 -8.61 24.11 -3.37
CA ALA A 368 -7.65 23.87 -2.30
C ALA A 368 -6.23 23.71 -2.87
N GLU A 369 -6.07 22.95 -3.95
CA GLU A 369 -4.76 22.72 -4.60
C GLU A 369 -4.21 24.00 -5.28
N ILE A 370 -5.05 24.81 -5.93
CA ILE A 370 -4.62 26.10 -6.51
C ILE A 370 -4.19 27.08 -5.41
N ARG A 371 -4.95 27.14 -4.30
CA ARG A 371 -4.60 27.98 -3.14
C ARG A 371 -3.31 27.51 -2.46
N PHE A 372 -3.04 26.21 -2.45
CA PHE A 372 -1.78 25.65 -1.98
C PHE A 372 -0.60 26.15 -2.83
N TRP A 373 -0.69 26.06 -4.16
CA TRP A 373 0.36 26.51 -5.07
C TRP A 373 0.67 28.01 -4.99
N LEU A 374 -0.35 28.86 -4.87
CA LEU A 374 -0.18 30.31 -4.84
C LEU A 374 0.43 30.85 -3.53
N ARG A 375 0.47 30.06 -2.45
CA ARG A 375 1.23 30.43 -1.24
C ARG A 375 2.74 30.43 -1.45
N TYR A 376 3.25 29.67 -2.43
CA TYR A 376 4.69 29.45 -2.62
C TYR A 376 5.30 30.26 -3.78
N ARG A 377 4.48 30.99 -4.55
CA ARG A 377 4.90 31.86 -5.67
C ARG A 377 4.31 33.26 -5.50
N ARG A 378 5.07 34.17 -4.88
CA ARG A 378 4.66 35.58 -4.62
C ARG A 378 4.49 36.42 -5.90
N ASP A 379 4.92 35.89 -7.04
CA ASP A 379 4.91 36.50 -8.37
C ASP A 379 3.66 36.13 -9.20
N LEU A 380 2.80 35.22 -8.72
CA LEU A 380 1.60 34.81 -9.44
C LEU A 380 0.34 35.61 -9.01
N PRO A 381 -0.65 35.79 -9.89
CA PRO A 381 -1.92 36.46 -9.56
C PRO A 381 -2.67 35.77 -8.41
N LYS A 382 -3.57 36.49 -7.74
CA LYS A 382 -4.45 35.93 -6.70
C LYS A 382 -5.23 34.72 -7.23
N ALA A 383 -5.49 33.76 -6.34
CA ALA A 383 -6.24 32.55 -6.67
C ALA A 383 -7.64 32.91 -7.18
N PRO A 384 -8.11 32.33 -8.30
CA PRO A 384 -9.49 32.45 -8.71
C PRO A 384 -10.40 31.85 -7.63
N THR A 385 -11.50 32.54 -7.37
CA THR A 385 -12.55 32.13 -6.45
C THR A 385 -13.37 30.97 -7.03
N LYS A 386 -14.09 30.24 -6.16
CA LYS A 386 -14.97 29.14 -6.59
C LYS A 386 -15.98 29.59 -7.66
N ASP A 387 -16.44 30.84 -7.58
CA ASP A 387 -17.38 31.41 -8.54
C ASP A 387 -16.73 31.75 -9.89
N GLU A 388 -15.44 32.13 -9.92
CA GLU A 388 -14.68 32.36 -11.16
C GLU A 388 -14.33 31.06 -11.89
N LEU A 389 -14.34 29.93 -11.19
CA LEU A 389 -14.08 28.60 -11.76
C LEU A 389 -15.35 27.92 -12.33
N LYS A 390 -16.54 28.46 -12.06
CA LYS A 390 -17.79 27.92 -12.62
C LYS A 390 -17.85 28.20 -14.13
N PRO A 391 -18.31 27.23 -14.94
CA PRO A 391 -18.55 27.49 -16.35
C PRO A 391 -19.62 28.58 -16.51
N PRO A 392 -19.52 29.46 -17.53
CA PRO A 392 -20.52 30.49 -17.75
C PRO A 392 -21.91 29.88 -17.95
N PRO A 393 -22.98 30.56 -17.51
CA PRO A 393 -24.34 30.07 -17.70
C PRO A 393 -24.60 29.88 -19.20
N LYS A 394 -25.16 28.71 -19.56
CA LYS A 394 -25.53 28.42 -20.94
C LYS A 394 -26.62 29.40 -21.37
N THR A 395 -26.32 30.24 -22.37
CA THR A 395 -27.29 31.12 -23.06
C THR A 395 -28.23 30.32 -23.94
#